data_AF-A0AAN9LTG1-F1
#
_entry.id   AF-A0AAN9LTG1-F1
#
_cell.length_a   1.000
_cell.length_b   1.000
_cell.length_c   1.000
_cell.angle_alpha   90.00
_cell.angle_beta   90.00
_cell.angle_gamma   90.00
#
_symmetry.space_group_name_H-M   'P 1'
#
loop_
_entity.id
_entity.type
_entity.pdbx_description
1 polymer ?
#
loop_
_entity_poly.entity_id
_entity_poly.type
_entity_poly.pdbx_seq_one_letter_code
_entity_poly.pdbx_strand_id
1 'polypeptide(L)'
;MNGSGDSSKREVVAAIQKESDESPPTFRVKVEDSVWLESSYVRRLFEKSNFQAIKESLFLGGCDFVRLRFLGENFVLLSCEDADNLAKVIEGNKDWLDNIFDSLVPWENSFLVSEKIIWVRVRGLLLVFWSSHCFELIGNLVGSLVKVDEATES
;
A
#
# COMPACT_ATOMS: atom_id res chain seq x y z
N MET A 1 -13.30 58.68 -22.16
CA MET A 1 -13.51 57.87 -20.93
C MET A 1 -13.98 56.50 -21.41
N ASN A 2 -13.03 55.59 -21.71
CA ASN A 2 -12.51 54.54 -20.80
C ASN A 2 -13.65 53.64 -20.30
N GLY A 3 -13.71 52.32 -20.47
CA GLY A 3 -12.88 51.26 -21.04
C GLY A 3 -13.75 49.97 -20.96
N SER A 4 -13.75 49.10 -21.96
CA SER A 4 -12.93 47.87 -22.05
C SER A 4 -13.34 46.71 -21.13
N GLY A 5 -13.48 45.51 -21.72
CA GLY A 5 -13.53 44.20 -21.05
C GLY A 5 -14.87 43.48 -21.24
N ASP A 6 -15.25 43.12 -22.46
CA ASP A 6 -14.87 41.88 -23.17
C ASP A 6 -15.18 40.57 -22.43
N SER A 7 -15.90 39.73 -23.16
CA SER A 7 -16.57 38.51 -22.78
C SER A 7 -15.55 37.39 -22.59
N SER A 8 -15.31 36.98 -21.34
CA SER A 8 -14.47 35.82 -21.06
C SER A 8 -15.21 34.54 -21.41
N LYS A 9 -15.03 34.09 -22.66
CA LYS A 9 -15.42 32.77 -23.14
C LYS A 9 -14.65 31.73 -22.35
N ARG A 10 -15.38 30.85 -21.66
CA ARG A 10 -14.84 29.62 -21.08
C ARG A 10 -14.44 28.69 -22.22
N GLU A 11 -13.14 28.60 -22.47
CA GLU A 11 -12.59 27.61 -23.39
C GLU A 11 -12.50 26.27 -22.63
N VAL A 12 -13.47 25.39 -22.89
CA VAL A 12 -13.41 24.00 -22.46
C VAL A 12 -12.44 23.31 -23.42
N VAL A 13 -11.17 23.24 -23.04
CA VAL A 13 -10.17 22.50 -23.79
C VAL A 13 -10.42 21.01 -23.52
N ALA A 14 -11.14 20.36 -24.44
CA ALA A 14 -11.28 18.91 -24.45
C ALA A 14 -9.88 18.31 -24.64
N ALA A 15 -9.36 17.67 -23.59
CA ALA A 15 -8.12 16.91 -23.68
C ALA A 15 -8.35 15.73 -24.63
N ILE A 16 -7.64 15.74 -25.75
CA ILE A 16 -7.57 14.62 -26.69
C ILE A 16 -6.94 13.46 -25.92
N GLN A 17 -7.71 12.38 -25.67
CA GLN A 17 -7.12 11.09 -25.32
C GLN A 17 -6.29 10.61 -26.52
N LYS A 18 -5.00 10.89 -26.46
CA LYS A 18 -4.02 10.13 -27.22
C LYS A 18 -3.79 8.85 -26.44
N GLU A 19 -4.50 7.80 -26.84
CA GLU A 19 -4.24 6.43 -26.41
C GLU A 19 -2.76 6.15 -26.71
N SER A 20 -1.94 6.22 -25.67
CA SER A 20 -0.51 5.97 -25.74
C SER A 20 -0.31 4.55 -25.29
N ASP A 21 0.11 3.72 -26.24
CA ASP A 21 0.66 2.38 -26.04
C ASP A 21 2.05 2.48 -25.37
N GLU A 22 2.16 3.30 -24.32
CA GLU A 22 3.36 3.43 -23.52
C GLU A 22 3.31 2.33 -22.45
N SER A 23 4.06 1.26 -22.70
CA SER A 23 4.30 0.23 -21.70
C SER A 23 4.74 0.88 -20.37
N PRO A 24 4.21 0.43 -19.22
CA PRO A 24 4.52 1.05 -17.95
C PRO A 24 6.05 1.07 -17.70
N PRO A 25 6.56 2.12 -17.05
CA PRO A 25 8.00 2.25 -16.79
C PRO A 25 8.52 1.01 -16.05
N THR A 26 9.44 0.29 -16.70
CA THR A 26 10.02 -0.93 -16.14
C THR A 26 11.39 -0.64 -15.54
N PHE A 27 11.57 -0.99 -14.26
CA PHE A 27 12.83 -0.84 -13.56
C PHE A 27 13.49 -2.22 -13.40
N ARG A 28 14.77 -2.34 -13.76
CA ARG A 28 15.59 -3.52 -13.44
C ARG A 28 16.45 -3.20 -12.23
N VAL A 29 16.20 -3.90 -11.14
CA VAL A 29 16.92 -3.72 -9.87
C VAL A 29 17.73 -4.98 -9.59
N LYS A 30 18.96 -4.81 -9.08
CA LYS A 30 19.74 -5.95 -8.59
C LYS A 30 19.11 -6.43 -7.29
N VAL A 31 18.91 -7.74 -7.17
CA VAL A 31 18.43 -8.31 -5.92
C VAL A 31 19.55 -8.19 -4.89
N GLU A 32 19.27 -7.51 -3.78
CA GLU A 32 20.17 -7.43 -2.64
C GLU A 32 19.92 -8.59 -1.68
N ASP A 33 20.98 -9.04 -1.01
CA ASP A 33 20.89 -10.11 -0.02
C ASP A 33 19.94 -9.70 1.10
N SER A 34 18.82 -10.39 1.18
CA SER A 34 17.73 -10.08 2.10
C SER A 34 17.77 -11.02 3.31
N VAL A 35 18.93 -11.11 3.96
CA VAL A 35 19.18 -12.02 5.11
C VAL A 35 18.15 -11.82 6.23
N TRP A 36 17.65 -10.59 6.40
CA TRP A 36 16.61 -10.26 7.39
C TRP A 36 15.23 -10.88 7.08
N LEU A 37 14.98 -11.32 5.84
CA LEU A 37 13.76 -12.02 5.48
C LEU A 37 13.77 -13.48 5.93
N GLU A 38 14.94 -14.10 6.11
CA GLU A 38 15.05 -15.52 6.51
C GLU A 38 14.46 -15.78 7.90
N SER A 39 14.48 -14.79 8.78
CA SER A 39 13.84 -14.83 10.10
C SER A 39 12.39 -14.32 10.11
N SER A 40 11.82 -14.00 8.95
CA SER A 40 10.48 -13.46 8.83
C SER A 40 9.45 -14.57 8.52
N TYR A 41 8.20 -14.30 8.88
CA TYR A 41 7.08 -15.21 8.63
C TYR A 41 6.03 -14.54 7.76
N VAL A 42 5.52 -15.26 6.77
CA VAL A 42 4.37 -14.85 5.97
C VAL A 42 3.12 -15.48 6.55
N ARG A 43 2.07 -14.68 6.65
CA ARG A 43 0.75 -15.15 7.06
C ARG A 43 -0.33 -14.62 6.14
N ARG A 44 -1.33 -15.46 5.89
CA ARG A 44 -2.57 -15.04 5.24
C ARG A 44 -3.58 -14.65 6.30
N LEU A 45 -4.11 -13.44 6.22
CA LEU A 45 -5.21 -12.97 7.06
C LEU A 45 -6.54 -13.58 6.59
N PHE A 46 -7.45 -13.80 7.52
CA PHE A 46 -8.86 -13.95 7.16
C PHE A 46 -9.38 -12.68 6.49
N GLU A 47 -10.27 -12.83 5.51
CA GLU A 47 -10.73 -11.82 4.55
C GLU A 47 -11.34 -10.54 5.17
N LYS A 48 -11.51 -10.50 6.50
CA LYS A 48 -12.08 -9.38 7.26
C LYS A 48 -11.16 -8.82 8.35
N SER A 49 -9.91 -9.25 8.41
CA SER A 49 -9.02 -8.85 9.50
C SER A 49 -8.55 -7.40 9.31
N ASN A 50 -8.89 -6.53 10.26
CA ASN A 50 -8.44 -5.15 10.26
C ASN A 50 -6.93 -5.10 10.56
N PHE A 51 -6.12 -4.87 9.52
CA PHE A 51 -4.65 -4.78 9.64
C PHE A 51 -4.21 -3.80 10.73
N GLN A 52 -4.92 -2.68 10.87
CA GLN A 52 -4.62 -1.67 11.88
C GLN A 52 -4.89 -2.19 13.30
N ALA A 53 -5.98 -2.94 13.50
CA ALA A 53 -6.30 -3.53 14.80
C ALA A 53 -5.27 -4.58 15.23
N ILE A 54 -4.73 -5.36 14.28
CA ILE A 54 -3.66 -6.35 14.56
C ILE A 54 -2.39 -5.62 14.99
N LYS A 55 -2.02 -4.56 14.26
CA LYS A 55 -0.85 -3.75 14.57
C LYS A 55 -0.95 -3.11 15.96
N GLU A 56 -2.13 -2.59 16.31
CA GLU A 56 -2.42 -2.04 17.64
C GLU A 56 -2.36 -3.10 18.73
N SER A 57 -2.89 -4.30 18.45
CA SER A 57 -2.86 -5.41 19.42
C SER A 57 -1.43 -5.87 19.72
N LEU A 58 -0.56 -5.94 18.71
CA LEU A 58 0.87 -6.22 18.89
C LEU A 58 1.54 -5.14 19.73
N PHE A 59 1.23 -3.87 19.47
CA PHE A 59 1.76 -2.75 20.25
C PHE A 59 1.32 -2.81 21.72
N LEU A 60 0.03 -3.03 21.98
CA LEU A 60 -0.52 -3.15 23.33
C LEU A 60 -0.03 -4.40 24.06
N GLY A 61 0.28 -5.46 23.33
CA GLY A 61 0.89 -6.69 23.86
C GLY A 61 2.38 -6.58 24.18
N GLY A 62 2.99 -5.40 24.07
CA GLY A 62 4.43 -5.20 24.31
C GLY A 62 5.32 -5.83 23.24
N CYS A 63 4.77 -6.11 22.06
CA CYS A 63 5.47 -6.66 20.90
C CYS A 63 5.71 -5.56 19.85
N ASP A 64 6.06 -4.35 20.30
CA ASP A 64 6.34 -3.18 19.45
C ASP A 64 7.56 -3.38 18.54
N PHE A 65 8.46 -4.28 18.91
CA PHE A 65 9.60 -4.75 18.12
C PHE A 65 9.20 -5.62 16.92
N VAL A 66 7.96 -6.12 16.85
CA VAL A 66 7.46 -6.91 15.71
C VAL A 66 6.92 -5.97 14.64
N ARG A 67 7.57 -5.98 13.48
CA ARG A 67 7.16 -5.19 12.31
C ARG A 67 6.20 -6.01 11.45
N LEU A 68 4.97 -5.50 11.35
CA LEU A 68 3.92 -6.02 10.48
C LEU A 68 3.93 -5.26 9.14
N ARG A 69 4.04 -5.96 8.00
CA ARG A 69 4.00 -5.35 6.66
C ARG A 69 3.01 -6.07 5.75
N PHE A 70 2.10 -5.33 5.11
CA PHE A 70 1.19 -5.90 4.13
C PHE A 70 1.92 -6.25 2.83
N LEU A 71 1.67 -7.44 2.28
CA LEU A 71 2.31 -7.93 1.05
C LEU A 71 1.36 -7.95 -0.16
N GLY A 72 0.04 -7.80 0.04
CA GLY A 72 -1.00 -7.94 -0.99
C GLY A 72 -1.92 -9.15 -0.73
N GLU A 73 -3.10 -9.20 -1.34
CA GLU A 73 -4.07 -10.33 -1.23
C GLU A 73 -4.30 -10.89 0.19
N ASN A 74 -4.31 -10.03 1.21
CA ASN A 74 -4.43 -10.41 2.62
C ASN A 74 -3.19 -11.11 3.22
N PHE A 75 -2.07 -11.15 2.51
CA PHE A 75 -0.80 -11.59 3.06
C PHE A 75 -0.10 -10.50 3.85
N VAL A 76 0.54 -10.93 4.94
CA VAL A 76 1.26 -10.06 5.86
C VAL A 76 2.59 -10.71 6.23
N LEU A 77 3.65 -9.91 6.21
CA LEU A 77 4.95 -10.25 6.72
C LEU A 77 5.08 -9.82 8.18
N LEU A 78 5.44 -10.77 9.03
CA LEU A 78 5.91 -10.55 10.38
C LEU A 78 7.44 -10.62 10.37
N SER A 79 8.09 -9.55 10.79
CA SER A 79 9.56 -9.46 10.83
C SER A 79 10.00 -8.86 12.17
N CYS A 80 11.14 -9.31 12.68
CA CYS A 80 11.77 -8.78 13.88
C CYS A 80 13.29 -8.75 13.67
N GLU A 81 13.98 -7.83 14.35
CA GLU A 81 15.45 -7.81 14.39
C GLU A 81 16.00 -9.05 15.11
N ASP A 82 15.26 -9.60 16.06
CA ASP A 82 15.67 -10.75 16.88
C ASP A 82 14.73 -11.94 16.64
N ALA A 83 15.21 -12.92 15.87
CA ALA A 83 14.41 -14.05 15.38
C ALA A 83 13.83 -14.89 16.52
N ASP A 84 14.59 -15.06 17.60
CA ASP A 84 14.19 -15.85 18.77
C ASP A 84 13.02 -15.19 19.52
N ASN A 85 12.97 -13.86 19.54
CA ASN A 85 11.86 -13.13 20.15
C ASN A 85 10.60 -13.24 19.30
N LEU A 86 10.72 -13.24 17.97
CA LEU A 86 9.58 -13.42 17.08
C LEU A 86 8.95 -14.81 17.25
N ALA A 87 9.76 -15.87 17.31
CA ALA A 87 9.28 -17.23 17.55
C ALA A 87 8.55 -17.34 18.89
N LYS A 88 9.08 -16.74 19.97
CA LYS A 88 8.42 -16.70 21.29
C LYS A 88 7.11 -15.94 21.27
N VAL A 89 7.03 -14.81 20.56
CA VAL A 89 5.77 -14.06 20.41
C VAL A 89 4.73 -14.88 19.64
N ILE A 90 5.16 -15.59 18.60
CA ILE A 90 4.28 -16.46 17.82
C ILE A 90 3.77 -17.62 18.67
N GLU A 91 4.63 -18.27 19.45
CA GLU A 91 4.25 -19.40 20.28
C GLU A 91 3.40 -18.96 21.48
N GLY A 92 3.75 -17.87 22.14
CA GLY A 92 3.01 -17.32 23.28
C GLY A 92 1.63 -16.76 22.93
N ASN A 93 1.43 -16.33 21.69
CA ASN A 93 0.14 -15.80 21.21
C ASN A 93 -0.51 -16.69 20.16
N LYS A 94 -0.16 -17.99 20.11
CA LYS A 94 -0.60 -18.91 19.07
C LYS A 94 -2.12 -18.93 18.91
N ASP A 95 -2.88 -19.06 20.00
CA ASP A 95 -4.34 -19.09 19.94
C ASP A 95 -4.95 -17.80 19.38
N TRP A 96 -4.37 -16.65 19.70
CA TRP A 96 -4.80 -15.36 19.17
C TRP A 96 -4.45 -15.22 17.68
N LEU A 97 -3.25 -15.64 17.29
CA LEU A 97 -2.79 -15.63 15.91
C LEU A 97 -3.59 -16.60 15.03
N ASP A 98 -3.90 -17.80 15.52
CA ASP A 98 -4.68 -18.81 14.79
C ASP A 98 -6.15 -18.35 14.57
N ASN A 99 -6.65 -17.42 15.38
CA ASN A 99 -7.95 -16.77 15.14
C ASN A 99 -7.90 -15.66 14.09
N ILE A 100 -6.71 -15.14 13.77
CA ILE A 100 -6.52 -13.99 12.86
C ILE A 100 -5.98 -14.43 11.50
N PHE A 101 -5.14 -15.46 11.52
CA PHE A 101 -4.37 -15.95 10.39
C PHE A 101 -4.78 -17.38 10.04
N ASP A 102 -4.98 -17.61 8.75
CA ASP A 102 -5.35 -18.92 8.19
C ASP A 102 -4.14 -19.87 8.11
N SER A 103 -2.96 -19.33 7.80
CA SER A 103 -1.73 -20.12 7.69
C SER A 103 -0.52 -19.35 8.18
N LEU A 104 0.41 -20.10 8.78
CA LEU A 104 1.75 -19.66 9.15
C LEU A 104 2.78 -20.38 8.31
N VAL A 105 3.52 -19.64 7.51
CA VAL A 105 4.64 -20.19 6.74
C VAL A 105 5.87 -19.30 6.94
N PRO A 106 7.07 -19.87 7.16
CA PRO A 106 8.32 -19.10 7.07
C PRO A 106 8.41 -18.38 5.71
N TRP A 107 9.12 -17.26 5.67
CA TRP A 107 9.37 -16.58 4.40
C TRP A 107 10.16 -17.47 3.44
N GLU A 108 9.73 -17.50 2.18
CA GLU A 108 10.47 -18.11 1.08
C GLU A 108 10.73 -17.07 -0.01
N ASN A 109 11.93 -17.06 -0.58
CA ASN A 109 12.31 -16.12 -1.64
C ASN A 109 11.52 -16.32 -2.95
N SER A 110 10.87 -17.47 -3.11
CA SER A 110 9.93 -17.78 -4.20
C SER A 110 8.52 -17.22 -3.96
N PHE A 111 8.24 -16.64 -2.80
CA PHE A 111 6.93 -16.10 -2.48
C PHE A 111 6.57 -14.93 -3.40
N LEU A 112 5.50 -15.09 -4.16
CA LEU A 112 4.96 -14.09 -5.07
C LEU A 112 3.49 -13.86 -4.75
N VAL A 113 3.11 -12.59 -4.66
CA VAL A 113 1.71 -12.16 -4.59
C VAL A 113 1.31 -11.62 -5.95
N SER A 114 0.20 -12.11 -6.49
CA SER A 114 -0.34 -11.70 -7.79
C SER A 114 -0.83 -10.26 -7.78
N GLU A 115 -1.59 -9.87 -6.75
CA GLU A 115 -2.14 -8.51 -6.63
C GLU A 115 -1.56 -7.74 -5.44
N LYS A 116 -1.10 -6.52 -5.70
CA LYS A 116 -0.53 -5.64 -4.67
C LYS A 116 -1.31 -4.34 -4.60
N ILE A 117 -1.57 -3.91 -3.36
CA ILE A 117 -2.14 -2.59 -3.08
C ILE A 117 -1.01 -1.72 -2.56
N ILE A 118 -0.83 -0.55 -3.16
CA ILE A 118 0.20 0.42 -2.77
C ILE A 118 -0.43 1.78 -2.49
N TRP A 119 0.22 2.55 -1.62
CA TRP A 119 -0.09 3.95 -1.43
C TRP A 119 0.82 4.80 -2.30
N VAL A 120 0.22 5.63 -3.16
CA VAL A 120 0.95 6.59 -4.00
C VAL A 120 0.83 7.97 -3.37
N ARG A 121 1.96 8.56 -2.98
CA ARG A 121 1.99 9.92 -2.45
C ARG A 121 2.27 10.91 -3.57
N VAL A 122 1.26 11.71 -3.92
CA VAL A 122 1.39 12.81 -4.88
C VAL A 122 1.87 14.06 -4.15
N ARG A 123 2.87 14.76 -4.71
CA ARG A 123 3.38 16.04 -4.18
C ARG A 123 3.39 17.08 -5.29
N GLY A 124 3.15 18.35 -4.91
CA GLY A 124 3.17 19.47 -5.85
C GLY A 124 1.90 19.62 -6.71
N LEU A 125 0.83 18.90 -6.38
CA LEU A 125 -0.45 19.05 -7.07
C LEU A 125 -1.06 20.41 -6.74
N LEU A 126 -1.46 21.17 -7.76
CA LEU A 126 -2.15 22.45 -7.56
C LEU A 126 -3.51 22.22 -6.93
N LEU A 127 -3.88 23.09 -5.98
CA LEU A 127 -5.14 22.96 -5.23
C LEU A 127 -6.38 22.96 -6.14
N VAL A 128 -6.33 23.66 -7.28
CA VAL A 128 -7.41 23.68 -8.28
C VAL A 128 -7.70 22.31 -8.90
N PHE A 129 -6.73 21.39 -8.86
CA PHE A 129 -6.88 20.01 -9.36
C PHE A 129 -7.15 19.00 -8.25
N TRP A 130 -7.31 19.44 -7.00
CA TRP A 130 -7.56 18.58 -5.85
C TRP A 130 -8.98 18.01 -5.88
N SER A 131 -9.17 16.92 -6.63
CA SER A 131 -10.46 16.27 -6.85
C SER A 131 -10.26 14.78 -7.03
N SER A 132 -11.28 13.98 -6.68
CA SER A 132 -11.26 12.53 -6.85
C SER A 132 -10.95 12.13 -8.29
N HIS A 133 -11.47 12.88 -9.27
CA HIS A 133 -11.17 12.63 -10.68
C HIS A 133 -9.69 12.80 -11.03
N CYS A 134 -9.01 13.82 -10.48
CA CYS A 134 -7.57 13.97 -10.70
C CYS A 134 -6.77 12.83 -10.06
N PHE A 135 -7.15 12.37 -8.86
CA PHE A 135 -6.49 11.25 -8.20
C PHE A 135 -6.71 9.93 -8.94
N GLU A 136 -7.89 9.73 -9.52
CA GLU A 136 -8.19 8.60 -10.40
C GLU A 136 -7.29 8.61 -11.64
N LEU A 137 -7.18 9.75 -12.33
CA LEU A 137 -6.29 9.87 -13.49
C LEU A 137 -4.84 9.55 -13.13
N ILE A 138 -4.34 10.02 -11.99
CA ILE A 138 -2.97 9.74 -11.53
C ILE A 138 -2.82 8.25 -11.15
N GLY A 139 -3.78 7.69 -10.42
CA GLY A 139 -3.77 6.27 -10.04
C GLY A 139 -3.73 5.36 -11.26
N ASN A 140 -4.51 5.70 -12.29
CA ASN A 140 -4.61 4.98 -13.56
C ASN A 140 -3.30 4.97 -14.38
N LEU A 141 -2.32 5.82 -14.06
CA LEU A 141 -0.98 5.75 -14.66
C LEU A 141 -0.14 4.57 -14.12
N VAL A 142 -0.47 4.05 -12.94
CA VAL A 142 0.32 3.02 -12.24
C VAL A 142 -0.47 1.75 -11.92
N GLY A 143 -1.80 1.79 -11.95
CA GLY A 143 -2.67 0.66 -11.66
C GLY A 143 -4.14 1.07 -11.61
N SER A 144 -4.99 0.29 -10.95
CA SER A 144 -6.38 0.71 -10.68
C SER A 144 -6.44 1.49 -9.38
N LEU A 145 -7.07 2.68 -9.37
CA LEU A 145 -7.33 3.38 -8.11
C LEU A 145 -8.33 2.56 -7.27
N VAL A 146 -7.96 2.28 -6.01
CA VAL A 146 -8.83 1.57 -5.05
C VAL A 146 -9.51 2.55 -4.10
N LYS A 147 -8.74 3.48 -3.50
CA LYS A 147 -9.21 4.43 -2.51
C LYS A 147 -8.31 5.68 -2.48
N VAL A 148 -8.89 6.82 -2.14
CA VAL A 148 -8.16 8.03 -1.74
C VAL A 148 -8.15 8.10 -0.21
N ASP A 149 -7.01 8.45 0.37
CA ASP A 149 -6.89 8.58 1.82
C ASP A 149 -7.89 9.60 2.36
N GLU A 150 -8.53 9.31 3.50
CA GLU A 150 -9.60 10.14 4.05
C GLU A 150 -9.12 11.56 4.40
N ALA A 151 -7.86 11.73 4.81
CA ALA A 151 -7.30 13.06 5.06
C ALA A 151 -6.97 13.83 3.77
N THR A 152 -7.05 13.16 2.62
CA THR A 152 -6.86 13.73 1.28
C THR A 152 -8.19 14.02 0.59
N GLU A 153 -9.29 13.40 1.01
CA GLU A 153 -10.63 13.72 0.51
C GLU A 153 -11.07 15.12 1.01
N SER A 154 -11.61 15.94 0.10
CA SER A 154 -12.01 17.33 0.34
C SER A 154 -13.46 17.48 0.75
#